data_AF-A0AAN0K0Q2-F1
#
_entry.id   AF-A0AAN0K0Q2-F1
#
_cell.length_a   1.000
_cell.length_b   1.000
_cell.length_c   1.000
_cell.angle_alpha   90.00
_cell.angle_beta   90.00
_cell.angle_gamma   90.00
#
_symmetry.space_group_name_H-M   'P 1'
#
loop_
_entity.id
_entity.type
_entity.pdbx_description
1 polymer ?
#
loop_
_entity_poly.entity_id
_entity_poly.type
_entity_poly.pdbx_seq_one_letter_code
_entity_poly.pdbx_strand_id
1 'polypeptide(L)'
;MAAKDYKPVERGWHSTVRVGDYLYMWGGLQPGLPKVHNNDKKKALSSLMEVYHLPTGRWEQKPTTGNPPLGIFAYASAAIGNEIFYFGGGCNHDSCFHNSLYSFNVDTFTWRELSPTTPHHGPMMKGYCSMLAFQVNGEDYLAVIGGQGPSSNNTPTQPNAEYDSKGMVSRF
;
A
#
# COMPACT_ATOMS: atom_id res chain seq x y z
N MET A 1 -31.37 -4.98 -21.03
CA MET A 1 -30.00 -5.53 -21.02
C MET A 1 -29.53 -5.55 -19.58
N ALA A 2 -29.20 -6.71 -19.00
CA ALA A 2 -28.65 -6.78 -17.65
C ALA A 2 -27.31 -6.04 -17.63
N ALA A 3 -27.09 -5.15 -16.67
CA ALA A 3 -25.79 -4.50 -16.51
C ALA A 3 -24.72 -5.59 -16.33
N LYS A 4 -23.62 -5.50 -17.08
CA LYS A 4 -22.50 -6.43 -16.90
C LYS A 4 -21.96 -6.24 -15.49
N ASP A 5 -21.82 -7.34 -14.74
CA ASP A 5 -21.11 -7.35 -13.46
C ASP A 5 -19.67 -6.82 -13.70
N TYR A 6 -19.28 -5.80 -12.92
CA TYR A 6 -17.97 -5.20 -13.02
C TYR A 6 -16.87 -6.21 -12.66
N LYS A 7 -15.70 -6.09 -13.30
CA LYS A 7 -14.51 -6.89 -13.00
C LYS A 7 -13.25 -6.00 -13.10
N PRO A 8 -12.33 -6.09 -12.12
CA PRO A 8 -11.07 -5.37 -12.20
C PRO A 8 -10.23 -5.78 -13.41
N VAL A 9 -9.47 -4.83 -13.96
CA VAL A 9 -8.46 -5.08 -14.99
C VAL A 9 -7.37 -6.02 -14.46
N GLU A 10 -6.82 -6.86 -15.35
CA GLU A 10 -5.67 -7.71 -15.07
C GLU A 10 -4.50 -6.90 -14.51
N ARG A 11 -3.89 -7.40 -13.43
CA ARG A 11 -2.81 -6.69 -12.74
C ARG A 11 -1.95 -7.64 -11.92
N GLY A 12 -0.67 -7.32 -11.79
CA GLY A 12 0.30 -8.03 -10.96
C GLY A 12 0.82 -7.17 -9.81
N TRP A 13 1.45 -7.81 -8.83
CA TRP A 13 2.12 -7.13 -7.71
C TRP A 13 1.22 -6.15 -6.94
N HIS A 14 -0.08 -6.41 -6.90
CA HIS A 14 -0.99 -5.77 -5.96
C HIS A 14 -1.02 -6.58 -4.66
N SER A 15 -1.62 -6.01 -3.63
CA SER A 15 -2.01 -6.72 -2.42
C SER A 15 -3.52 -6.56 -2.21
N THR A 16 -4.15 -7.58 -1.61
CA THR A 16 -5.57 -7.59 -1.25
C THR A 16 -5.71 -7.76 0.25
N VAL A 17 -6.49 -6.90 0.89
CA VAL A 17 -6.70 -6.92 2.35
C VAL A 17 -8.17 -7.11 2.68
N ARG A 18 -8.47 -7.99 3.64
CA ARG A 18 -9.84 -8.18 4.14
C ARG A 18 -10.15 -7.21 5.26
N VAL A 19 -11.29 -6.53 5.18
CA VAL A 19 -11.90 -5.80 6.30
C VAL A 19 -13.39 -6.14 6.33
N GLY A 20 -13.85 -6.75 7.44
CA GLY A 20 -15.20 -7.29 7.54
C GLY A 20 -15.52 -8.31 6.43
N ASP A 21 -16.62 -8.07 5.71
CA ASP A 21 -17.08 -8.92 4.60
C ASP A 21 -16.57 -8.48 3.22
N TYR A 22 -15.59 -7.57 3.19
CA TYR A 22 -15.05 -7.03 1.94
C TYR A 22 -13.55 -7.32 1.79
N LEU A 23 -13.12 -7.53 0.55
CA LEU A 23 -11.71 -7.42 0.17
C LEU A 23 -11.49 -6.08 -0.54
N TYR A 24 -10.38 -5.44 -0.22
CA TYR A 24 -9.94 -4.20 -0.84
C TYR A 24 -8.66 -4.46 -1.62
N MET A 25 -8.66 -4.05 -2.88
CA MET A 25 -7.52 -4.15 -3.78
C MET A 25 -7.27 -2.79 -4.42
N TRP A 26 -6.12 -2.23 -4.12
CA TRP A 26 -5.68 -0.96 -4.67
C TRP A 26 -4.55 -1.18 -5.69
N GLY A 27 -4.29 -0.21 -6.55
CA GLY A 27 -3.10 -0.20 -7.42
C GLY A 27 -2.85 -1.50 -8.19
N GLY A 28 -1.58 -1.89 -8.28
CA GLY A 28 -1.07 -3.00 -9.07
C GLY A 28 -0.44 -2.56 -10.39
N LEU A 29 0.54 -3.34 -10.85
CA LEU A 29 1.08 -3.18 -12.20
C LEU A 29 0.05 -3.70 -13.20
N GLN A 30 -0.48 -2.82 -14.03
CA GLN A 30 -1.56 -3.12 -14.96
C GLN A 30 -1.32 -2.46 -16.33
N PRO A 31 -1.97 -2.95 -17.40
CA PRO A 31 -1.91 -2.32 -18.71
C PRO A 31 -2.28 -0.84 -18.66
N GLY A 32 -1.49 0.00 -19.33
CA GLY A 32 -1.73 1.44 -19.40
C GLY A 32 -1.26 2.25 -18.19
N LEU A 33 -0.66 1.63 -17.16
CA LEU A 33 0.00 2.36 -16.07
C LEU A 33 1.20 3.17 -16.61
N PRO A 34 1.21 4.51 -16.47
CA PRO A 34 2.27 5.34 -17.05
C PRO A 34 3.65 5.09 -16.43
N LYS A 35 4.68 5.05 -17.29
CA LYS A 35 6.10 4.94 -16.90
C LYS A 35 6.76 6.29 -16.58
N VAL A 36 6.07 7.14 -15.83
CA VAL A 36 6.53 8.48 -15.43
C VAL A 36 6.32 8.63 -13.93
N HIS A 37 7.16 9.38 -13.20
CA HIS A 37 7.08 9.44 -11.74
C HIS A 37 5.64 9.74 -11.24
N ASN A 38 5.03 10.82 -11.74
CA ASN A 38 3.65 11.16 -11.49
C ASN A 38 3.04 11.95 -12.66
N ASN A 39 1.77 11.72 -12.96
CA ASN A 39 0.96 12.51 -13.88
C ASN A 39 -0.54 12.30 -13.61
N ASP A 40 -1.40 13.08 -14.27
CA ASP A 40 -2.85 13.02 -14.03
C ASP A 40 -3.46 11.66 -14.37
N LYS A 41 -2.94 10.98 -15.41
CA LYS A 41 -3.38 9.62 -15.75
C LYS A 41 -3.08 8.63 -14.63
N LYS A 42 -1.90 8.71 -13.99
CA LYS A 42 -1.56 7.85 -12.85
C LYS A 42 -2.42 8.19 -11.64
N LYS A 43 -2.60 9.47 -11.33
CA LYS A 43 -3.49 9.91 -10.25
C LYS A 43 -4.90 9.34 -10.42
N ALA A 44 -5.47 9.42 -11.62
CA ALA A 44 -6.78 8.85 -11.92
C ALA A 44 -6.86 7.34 -11.64
N LEU A 45 -5.80 6.58 -11.96
CA LEU A 45 -5.73 5.15 -11.67
C LEU A 45 -5.55 4.86 -10.17
N SER A 46 -4.73 5.64 -9.46
CA SER A 46 -4.49 5.46 -8.02
C SER A 46 -5.63 5.98 -7.14
N SER A 47 -6.54 6.79 -7.68
CA SER A 47 -7.71 7.31 -6.97
C SER A 47 -8.92 6.37 -7.02
N LEU A 48 -8.71 5.10 -7.35
CA LEU A 48 -9.73 4.06 -7.44
C LEU A 48 -9.37 2.90 -6.51
N MET A 49 -10.37 2.36 -5.82
CA MET A 49 -10.28 1.17 -4.99
C MET A 49 -11.20 0.10 -5.57
N GLU A 50 -10.66 -1.10 -5.83
CA GLU A 50 -11.46 -2.26 -6.16
C GLU A 50 -11.95 -2.90 -4.86
N VAL A 51 -13.26 -3.14 -4.75
CA VAL A 51 -13.91 -3.67 -3.56
C VAL A 51 -14.67 -4.92 -3.94
N TYR A 52 -14.39 -6.03 -3.27
CA TYR A 52 -15.08 -7.30 -3.47
C TYR A 52 -15.92 -7.64 -2.26
N HIS A 53 -17.22 -7.79 -2.44
CA HIS A 53 -18.12 -8.25 -1.40
C HIS A 53 -18.11 -9.78 -1.35
N LEU A 54 -17.55 -10.35 -0.28
CA LEU A 54 -17.35 -11.80 -0.13
C LEU A 54 -18.67 -12.59 -0.20
N PRO A 55 -19.76 -12.21 0.49
CA PRO A 55 -20.99 -12.98 0.48
C PRO A 55 -21.70 -13.04 -0.87
N THR A 56 -21.67 -11.96 -1.65
CA THR A 56 -22.33 -11.92 -2.98
C THR A 56 -21.40 -12.26 -4.13
N GLY A 57 -20.10 -12.28 -3.88
CA GLY A 57 -19.07 -12.53 -4.87
C GLY A 57 -18.99 -11.44 -5.95
N ARG A 58 -19.36 -10.20 -5.62
CA ARG A 58 -19.42 -9.08 -6.59
C ARG A 58 -18.31 -8.07 -6.38
N TRP A 59 -17.76 -7.59 -7.49
CA TRP A 59 -16.81 -6.50 -7.51
C TRP A 59 -17.52 -5.16 -7.75
N GLU A 60 -16.99 -4.14 -7.11
CA GLU A 60 -17.30 -2.72 -7.33
C GLU A 60 -15.99 -1.94 -7.41
N GLN A 61 -15.97 -0.88 -8.22
CA GLN A 61 -14.89 0.09 -8.20
C GLN A 61 -15.40 1.37 -7.55
N LYS A 62 -14.66 1.87 -6.55
CA LYS A 62 -15.05 3.06 -5.79
C LYS A 62 -13.98 4.14 -5.90
N PRO A 63 -14.37 5.40 -6.15
CA PRO A 63 -13.43 6.51 -6.08
C PRO A 63 -12.96 6.71 -4.64
N THR A 64 -11.74 7.18 -4.49
CA THR A 64 -11.13 7.52 -3.19
C THR A 64 -10.77 9.00 -3.14
N THR A 65 -10.70 9.56 -1.94
CA THR A 65 -10.27 10.95 -1.71
C THR A 65 -8.95 11.01 -0.93
N GLY A 66 -8.38 12.21 -0.80
CA GLY A 66 -7.05 12.41 -0.23
C GLY A 66 -5.94 12.17 -1.26
N ASN A 67 -4.74 11.85 -0.77
CA ASN A 67 -3.55 11.63 -1.60
C ASN A 67 -3.10 10.16 -1.50
N PRO A 68 -3.44 9.32 -2.48
CA PRO A 68 -2.98 7.94 -2.51
C PRO A 68 -1.44 7.85 -2.64
N PRO A 69 -0.82 6.74 -2.20
CA PRO A 69 0.61 6.51 -2.38
C PRO A 69 1.03 6.53 -3.85
N LEU A 70 2.26 6.97 -4.13
CA LEU A 70 2.87 6.85 -5.46
C LEU A 70 3.41 5.44 -5.75
N GLY A 71 3.80 4.70 -4.69
CA GLY A 71 4.21 3.30 -4.74
C GLY A 71 3.03 2.39 -5.08
N ILE A 72 2.62 2.40 -6.34
CA ILE A 72 1.35 1.82 -6.81
C ILE A 72 1.41 0.30 -7.01
N PHE A 73 2.59 -0.34 -7.00
CA PHE A 73 2.71 -1.80 -7.06
C PHE A 73 3.88 -2.30 -6.21
N ALA A 74 3.91 -3.59 -5.92
CA ALA A 74 4.89 -4.26 -5.05
C ALA A 74 5.01 -3.60 -3.66
N TYR A 75 3.96 -2.94 -3.20
CA TYR A 75 3.84 -2.43 -1.85
C TYR A 75 3.38 -3.57 -0.93
N ALA A 76 3.56 -3.37 0.37
CA ALA A 76 2.98 -4.23 1.40
C ALA A 76 1.75 -3.56 2.02
N SER A 77 0.78 -4.36 2.46
CA SER A 77 -0.39 -3.85 3.17
C SER A 77 -0.94 -4.82 4.20
N ALA A 78 -1.56 -4.27 5.24
CA ALA A 78 -2.25 -4.99 6.31
C ALA A 78 -3.37 -4.12 6.89
N ALA A 79 -4.34 -4.69 7.58
CA ALA A 79 -5.42 -3.95 8.23
C ALA A 79 -5.37 -4.05 9.75
N ILE A 80 -5.74 -2.95 10.42
CA ILE A 80 -6.06 -2.90 11.85
C ILE A 80 -7.40 -2.20 11.96
N GLY A 81 -8.42 -2.91 12.47
CA GLY A 81 -9.80 -2.41 12.47
C GLY A 81 -10.28 -2.04 11.05
N ASN A 82 -10.73 -0.80 10.88
CA ASN A 82 -11.24 -0.25 9.61
C ASN A 82 -10.17 0.57 8.83
N GLU A 83 -8.91 0.51 9.25
CA GLU A 83 -7.79 1.15 8.56
C GLU A 83 -6.95 0.10 7.85
N ILE A 84 -6.64 0.34 6.57
CA ILE A 84 -5.68 -0.44 5.79
C ILE A 84 -4.41 0.37 5.64
N PHE A 85 -3.28 -0.20 6.03
CA PHE A 85 -1.97 0.41 5.95
C PHE A 85 -1.24 -0.05 4.69
N TYR A 86 -0.48 0.87 4.09
CA TYR A 86 0.29 0.64 2.87
C TYR A 86 1.71 1.17 3.06
N PHE A 87 2.69 0.38 2.68
CA PHE A 87 4.10 0.75 2.77
C PHE A 87 4.88 0.32 1.53
N GLY A 88 5.77 1.21 1.09
CA GLY A 88 6.74 0.91 0.05
C GLY A 88 6.16 0.92 -1.36
N GLY A 89 6.68 0.05 -2.19
CA GLY A 89 6.23 -0.14 -3.57
C GLY A 89 6.95 0.75 -4.59
N GLY A 90 6.83 0.36 -5.85
CA GLY A 90 7.37 1.07 -7.01
C GLY A 90 6.33 1.95 -7.67
N CYS A 91 6.77 3.07 -8.25
CA CYS A 91 5.89 3.96 -9.01
C CYS A 91 5.94 3.71 -10.53
N ASN A 92 6.55 2.63 -11.03
CA ASN A 92 6.66 2.31 -12.47
C ASN A 92 7.53 3.30 -13.27
N HIS A 93 8.36 4.10 -12.61
CA HIS A 93 9.31 5.01 -13.23
C HIS A 93 10.72 4.59 -12.83
N ASP A 94 11.44 3.95 -13.76
CA ASP A 94 12.77 3.38 -13.53
C ASP A 94 12.83 2.56 -12.22
N SER A 95 13.89 2.72 -11.43
CA SER A 95 14.06 2.10 -10.11
C SER A 95 13.55 2.98 -8.97
N CYS A 96 12.39 3.64 -9.15
CA CYS A 96 11.80 4.53 -8.15
C CYS A 96 10.86 3.76 -7.20
N PHE A 97 11.33 3.55 -5.97
CA PHE A 97 10.59 2.95 -4.86
C PHE A 97 10.22 4.00 -3.81
N HIS A 98 9.30 3.66 -2.91
CA HIS A 98 8.85 4.56 -1.84
C HIS A 98 9.06 3.94 -0.45
N ASN A 99 8.90 4.73 0.60
CA ASN A 99 9.06 4.34 2.01
C ASN A 99 8.10 5.07 2.98
N SER A 100 7.20 5.92 2.48
CA SER A 100 6.18 6.55 3.32
C SER A 100 5.14 5.49 3.76
N LEU A 101 4.65 5.64 4.99
CA LEU A 101 3.49 4.88 5.49
C LEU A 101 2.22 5.66 5.21
N TYR A 102 1.25 4.98 4.59
CA TYR A 102 -0.09 5.52 4.35
C TYR A 102 -1.13 4.67 5.07
N SER A 103 -2.25 5.30 5.45
CA SER A 103 -3.47 4.61 5.83
C SER A 103 -4.62 4.94 4.87
N PHE A 104 -5.55 4.00 4.75
CA PHE A 104 -6.79 4.12 4.02
C PHE A 104 -7.94 3.70 4.93
N ASN A 105 -8.83 4.64 5.20
CA ASN A 105 -10.02 4.40 6.01
C ASN A 105 -11.14 3.82 5.13
N VAL A 106 -11.61 2.61 5.43
CA VAL A 106 -12.60 1.93 4.58
C VAL A 106 -14.03 2.47 4.72
N ASP A 107 -14.33 3.21 5.80
CA ASP A 107 -15.66 3.81 6.00
C ASP A 107 -15.81 5.10 5.18
N THR A 108 -14.74 5.87 5.08
CA THR A 108 -14.71 7.19 4.43
C THR A 108 -14.06 7.18 3.04
N PHE A 109 -13.45 6.06 2.63
CA PHE A 109 -12.70 5.93 1.37
C PHE A 109 -11.65 7.03 1.16
N THR A 110 -10.92 7.36 2.24
CA THR A 110 -9.97 8.48 2.27
C THR A 110 -8.57 8.00 2.63
N TRP A 111 -7.59 8.48 1.87
CA TRP A 111 -6.17 8.27 2.12
C TRP A 111 -5.56 9.31 3.05
N ARG A 112 -4.62 8.88 3.89
CA ARG A 112 -3.78 9.75 4.71
C ARG A 112 -2.33 9.28 4.68
N GLU A 113 -1.40 10.21 4.55
CA GLU A 113 0.02 9.94 4.78
C GLU A 113 0.30 10.10 6.27
N LEU A 114 0.76 9.03 6.93
CA LEU A 114 0.99 9.02 8.38
C LEU A 114 2.43 9.39 8.73
N SER A 115 3.38 8.97 7.89
CA SER A 115 4.80 9.21 8.12
C SER A 115 5.47 9.54 6.79
N PRO A 116 5.58 10.84 6.47
CA PRO A 116 6.31 11.27 5.28
C PRO A 116 7.80 11.00 5.50
N THR A 117 8.41 10.31 4.55
CA THR A 117 9.83 9.96 4.63
C THR A 117 10.61 10.57 3.49
N THR A 118 11.87 10.92 3.75
CA THR A 118 12.80 11.36 2.71
C THR A 118 13.79 10.23 2.41
N PRO A 119 14.48 10.24 1.25
CA PRO A 119 15.53 9.27 0.96
C PRO A 119 16.67 9.22 1.99
N HIS A 120 16.81 10.27 2.81
CA HIS A 120 17.86 10.43 3.81
C HIS A 120 17.37 10.25 5.25
N HIS A 121 16.05 10.23 5.48
CA HIS A 121 15.46 10.11 6.81
C HIS A 121 14.22 9.22 6.72
N GLY A 122 14.36 7.99 7.22
CA GLY A 122 13.30 7.00 7.18
C GLY A 122 13.83 5.60 6.90
N PRO A 123 12.93 4.60 6.88
CA PRO A 123 13.28 3.26 6.45
C PRO A 123 13.64 3.22 4.97
N MET A 124 14.44 2.24 4.57
CA MET A 124 14.80 2.00 3.16
C MET A 124 13.60 2.05 2.21
N MET A 125 13.76 2.79 1.11
CA MET A 125 12.84 2.75 -0.04
C MET A 125 12.87 1.36 -0.63
N LYS A 126 11.74 0.64 -0.62
CA LYS A 126 11.68 -0.78 -1.00
C LYS A 126 10.35 -1.17 -1.60
N GLY A 127 10.39 -2.20 -2.45
CA GLY A 127 9.23 -2.97 -2.88
C GLY A 127 9.38 -4.43 -2.51
N TYR A 128 8.35 -5.22 -2.79
CA TYR A 128 8.31 -6.67 -2.57
C TYR A 128 8.54 -7.08 -1.11
N CYS A 129 8.19 -6.19 -0.17
CA CYS A 129 8.18 -6.49 1.26
C CYS A 129 6.84 -7.10 1.68
N SER A 130 6.79 -7.68 2.87
CA SER A 130 5.56 -8.14 3.51
C SER A 130 5.21 -7.26 4.69
N MET A 131 3.93 -7.12 4.99
CA MET A 131 3.44 -6.40 6.16
C MET A 131 2.55 -7.33 6.99
N LEU A 132 2.74 -7.32 8.30
CA LEU A 132 1.93 -8.06 9.24
C LEU A 132 1.36 -7.09 10.27
N ALA A 133 0.04 -7.15 10.48
CA ALA A 133 -0.63 -6.55 11.62
C ALA A 133 -0.82 -7.60 12.71
N PHE A 134 -0.45 -7.27 13.95
CA PHE A 134 -0.61 -8.15 15.10
C PHE A 134 -0.73 -7.34 16.39
N GLN A 135 -1.29 -7.96 17.43
CA GLN A 135 -1.49 -7.30 18.72
C GLN A 135 -0.55 -7.90 19.78
N VAL A 136 0.06 -7.04 20.60
CA VAL A 136 0.87 -7.44 21.76
C VAL A 136 0.43 -6.61 22.96
N ASN A 137 0.00 -7.28 24.04
CA ASN A 137 -0.45 -6.64 25.27
C ASN A 137 -1.58 -5.59 25.08
N GLY A 138 -2.46 -5.80 24.12
CA GLY A 138 -3.57 -4.88 23.81
C GLY A 138 -3.21 -3.72 22.89
N GLU A 139 -1.94 -3.61 22.48
CA GLU A 139 -1.47 -2.60 21.53
C GLU A 139 -1.29 -3.23 20.14
N ASP A 140 -1.72 -2.51 19.10
CA ASP A 140 -1.60 -2.98 17.72
C ASP A 140 -0.26 -2.57 17.10
N TYR A 141 0.36 -3.48 16.34
CA TYR A 141 1.66 -3.32 15.73
C TYR A 141 1.63 -3.67 14.25
N LEU A 142 2.47 -2.97 13.47
CA LEU A 142 2.77 -3.28 12.08
C LEU A 142 4.26 -3.63 11.92
N ALA A 143 4.56 -4.84 11.47
CA ALA A 143 5.92 -5.23 11.06
C ALA A 143 6.05 -5.23 9.54
N VAL A 144 7.17 -4.72 9.01
CA VAL A 144 7.47 -4.69 7.56
C VAL A 144 8.77 -5.45 7.29
N ILE A 145 8.64 -6.67 6.80
CA ILE A 145 9.75 -7.62 6.70
C ILE A 145 10.19 -7.82 5.24
N GLY A 146 11.50 -7.91 5.03
CA GLY A 146 12.12 -8.14 3.73
C GLY A 146 11.94 -6.98 2.74
N GLY A 147 11.88 -7.33 1.46
CA GLY A 147 11.85 -6.40 0.33
C GLY A 147 13.24 -6.06 -0.23
N GLN A 148 13.23 -5.38 -1.36
CA GLN A 148 14.44 -4.94 -2.07
C GLN A 148 14.29 -3.48 -2.53
N GLY A 149 15.41 -2.77 -2.59
CA GLY A 149 15.42 -1.35 -2.92
C GLY A 149 16.81 -0.76 -3.14
N PRO A 150 16.90 0.45 -3.71
CA PRO A 150 18.15 1.05 -4.17
C PRO A 150 19.03 1.64 -3.06
N SER A 151 18.51 1.88 -1.85
CA SER A 151 19.24 2.56 -0.77
C SER A 151 19.28 1.75 0.53
N SER A 152 20.45 1.26 0.92
CA SER A 152 20.67 0.61 2.23
C SER A 152 20.81 1.58 3.42
N ASN A 153 20.78 2.90 3.17
CA ASN A 153 21.08 3.91 4.20
C ASN A 153 19.87 4.16 5.12
N ASN A 154 19.70 3.30 6.13
CA ASN A 154 18.81 3.51 7.27
C ASN A 154 19.47 4.41 8.34
N THR A 155 19.88 5.63 7.99
CA THR A 155 20.57 6.53 8.92
C THR A 155 19.77 7.82 9.09
N PRO A 156 19.33 8.22 10.29
CA PRO A 156 19.48 7.52 11.57
C PRO A 156 18.43 6.41 11.75
N THR A 157 18.81 5.39 12.53
CA THR A 157 17.90 4.34 13.01
C THR A 157 16.68 4.98 13.66
N GLN A 158 15.48 4.59 13.25
CA GLN A 158 14.25 5.05 13.89
C GLN A 158 14.32 4.67 15.39
N PRO A 159 13.99 5.59 16.32
CA PRO A 159 13.94 5.26 17.74
C PRO A 159 13.00 4.06 17.94
N ASN A 160 13.49 3.01 18.59
CA ASN A 160 12.78 1.75 18.84
C ASN A 160 12.54 0.83 17.63
N ALA A 161 13.21 1.07 16.48
CA ALA A 161 13.25 0.10 15.39
C ALA A 161 14.51 -0.77 15.46
N GLU A 162 14.33 -2.09 15.46
CA GLU A 162 15.43 -3.04 15.30
C GLU A 162 15.64 -3.34 13.81
N TYR A 163 16.89 -3.24 13.38
CA TYR A 163 17.32 -3.51 12.01
C TYR A 163 18.22 -4.74 12.03
N ASP A 164 17.80 -5.80 11.34
CA ASP A 164 18.71 -6.86 10.88
C ASP A 164 18.85 -6.73 9.36
N SER A 165 19.93 -7.27 8.81
CA SER A 165 20.21 -7.49 7.38
C SER A 165 19.06 -8.11 6.55
N LYS A 166 17.93 -8.45 7.19
CA LYS A 166 16.76 -9.15 6.63
C LYS A 166 15.41 -8.44 6.84
N GLY A 167 15.32 -7.31 7.56
CA GLY A 167 14.01 -6.68 7.77
C GLY A 167 13.95 -5.52 8.77
N MET A 168 12.75 -4.97 8.92
CA MET A 168 12.45 -3.85 9.80
C MET A 168 11.23 -4.17 10.67
N VAL A 169 11.36 -3.97 11.98
CA VAL A 169 10.20 -3.92 12.89
C VAL A 169 10.06 -2.48 13.36
N SER A 170 8.92 -1.84 13.06
CA SER A 170 8.63 -0.46 13.45
C SER A 170 7.49 -0.43 14.46
N ARG A 171 7.66 0.38 15.51
CA ARG A 171 6.58 0.79 16.42
C ARG A 171 5.99 2.08 15.87
N PHE A 172 4.67 2.17 15.74
CA PHE A 172 3.96 3.40 15.39
C PHE A 172 3.04 3.79 16.54
#